data_AF-A0A925V3M3-F1
#
_entry.id   AF-A0A925V3M3-F1
#
_cell.length_a   1.000
_cell.length_b   1.000
_cell.length_c   1.000
_cell.angle_alpha   90.00
_cell.angle_beta   90.00
_cell.angle_gamma   90.00
#
_symmetry.space_group_name_H-M   'P 1'
#
loop_
_entity.id
_entity.type
_entity.pdbx_description
1 polymer ?
#
loop_
_entity_poly.entity_id
_entity_poly.type
_entity_poly.pdbx_seq_one_letter_code
_entity_poly.pdbx_strand_id
1 'polypeptide(L)'
;MAHPLDPPVFAVAEPAPLEPTSSKAPPSGTQPSASPDDGPEATSSPAPASTVQPEPVAPSTLAQERGHARSRDFNRHGIGARGGIVVIPSWILSRYLDTHGNALCRGDNVGDFAADRGLLKTQGCNFYVGAEYIYRQSRILDIVPAIGYMRLHTPDAMWLDKGQAALKEAQGLNANSGADYTEVKMDLLTVQVDFIARAPIVVTDDVEFGIGGGGGLGLGVVFGGVWQTPLTSSPGGQGPRGFADGTETIDSCQTRADLGDFTRCTPRYDPATSGADPDFDPQADLSEPNAQGYARCGKDKCSVADLSAFGYRKKNDSVPPVIPIVNLALSARLIIKDTFGITLTGGWNTGFYFGGSLNYFFGKQFQKHGRTGPAPTN
;
A
#
# COMPACT_ATOMS: atom_id res chain seq x y z
N MET A 1 46.66 -16.52 33.64
CA MET A 1 45.71 -15.66 34.37
C MET A 1 45.46 -14.45 33.48
N ALA A 2 44.34 -14.43 32.76
CA ALA A 2 43.98 -13.35 31.84
C ALA A 2 43.00 -12.41 32.55
N HIS A 3 43.29 -11.11 32.54
CA HIS A 3 42.41 -10.07 33.08
C HIS A 3 41.19 -9.89 32.16
N PRO A 4 39.99 -9.60 32.71
CA PRO A 4 38.83 -9.24 31.91
C PRO A 4 39.02 -7.85 31.31
N LEU A 5 38.77 -7.71 30.01
CA LEU A 5 38.69 -6.43 29.31
C LEU A 5 37.33 -5.79 29.59
N ASP A 6 37.35 -4.52 30.03
CA ASP A 6 36.14 -3.72 30.22
C ASP A 6 35.42 -3.45 28.89
N PRO A 7 34.07 -3.36 28.89
CA PRO A 7 33.30 -3.04 27.70
C PRO A 7 33.44 -1.55 27.31
N PRO A 8 33.35 -1.21 26.02
CA PRO A 8 33.48 0.16 25.55
C PRO A 8 32.30 1.04 25.98
N VAL A 9 32.62 2.22 26.49
CA VAL A 9 31.68 3.30 26.78
C VAL A 9 31.32 4.00 25.47
N PHE A 10 30.05 3.90 25.06
CA PHE A 10 29.53 4.69 23.94
C PHE A 10 29.18 6.10 24.43
N ALA A 11 29.91 7.10 23.94
CA ALA A 11 29.55 8.51 24.11
C ALA A 11 28.35 8.85 23.20
N VAL A 12 27.25 9.29 23.80
CA VAL A 12 26.09 9.83 23.08
C VAL A 12 26.42 11.28 22.70
N ALA A 13 26.53 11.56 21.41
CA ALA A 13 26.64 12.93 20.91
C ALA A 13 25.28 13.65 21.04
N GLU A 14 25.31 14.83 21.63
CA GLU A 14 24.16 15.71 21.81
C GLU A 14 23.66 16.25 20.45
N PRO A 15 22.35 16.27 20.16
CA PRO A 15 21.84 16.75 18.88
C PRO A 15 22.00 18.27 18.76
N ALA A 16 22.54 18.71 17.61
CA ALA A 16 22.66 20.13 17.27
C ALA A 16 21.28 20.83 17.16
N PRO A 17 21.19 22.14 17.43
CA PRO A 17 19.94 22.88 17.36
C PRO A 17 19.48 23.06 15.91
N LEU A 18 18.20 22.78 15.64
CA LEU A 18 17.58 23.02 14.33
C LEU A 18 17.20 24.50 14.18
N GLU A 19 17.76 25.17 13.18
CA GLU A 19 17.32 26.51 12.76
C GLU A 19 16.02 26.42 11.93
N PRO A 20 15.00 27.28 12.19
CA PRO A 20 13.77 27.28 11.42
C PRO A 20 13.93 28.02 10.08
N THR A 21 13.64 27.34 8.96
CA THR A 21 13.56 27.97 7.64
C THR A 21 12.18 28.60 7.42
N SER A 22 12.15 29.93 7.37
CA SER A 22 10.98 30.76 7.06
C SER A 22 10.78 30.85 5.55
N SER A 23 9.69 30.27 5.01
CA SER A 23 9.27 30.54 3.62
C SER A 23 8.22 31.64 3.58
N LYS A 24 8.62 32.84 3.17
CA LYS A 24 7.72 33.90 2.73
C LYS A 24 7.16 33.55 1.35
N ALA A 25 5.83 33.52 1.21
CA ALA A 25 5.16 33.46 -0.08
C ALA A 25 5.28 34.83 -0.81
N PRO A 26 5.40 34.86 -2.16
CA PRO A 26 5.42 36.10 -2.91
C PRO A 26 4.00 36.69 -3.12
N PRO A 27 3.85 38.03 -3.20
CA PRO A 27 2.55 38.69 -3.34
C PRO A 27 2.00 38.61 -4.77
N SER A 28 0.67 38.51 -4.87
CA SER A 28 -0.12 38.52 -6.10
C SER A 28 0.04 39.82 -6.89
N GLY A 29 0.44 39.69 -8.15
CA GLY A 29 0.59 40.80 -9.09
C GLY A 29 -0.75 41.41 -9.52
N THR A 30 -0.79 42.73 -9.45
CA THR A 30 -1.87 43.63 -9.85
C THR A 30 -1.96 43.71 -11.39
N GLN A 31 -3.14 43.49 -11.97
CA GLN A 31 -3.40 43.81 -13.38
C GLN A 31 -3.50 45.34 -13.58
N PRO A 32 -2.92 45.90 -14.66
CA PRO A 32 -3.04 47.31 -14.96
C PRO A 32 -4.36 47.65 -15.65
N SER A 33 -4.94 48.76 -15.19
CA SER A 33 -6.03 49.52 -15.78
C SER A 33 -5.52 50.34 -16.98
N ALA A 34 -6.31 50.45 -18.04
CA ALA A 34 -6.13 51.46 -19.09
C ALA A 34 -7.51 51.99 -19.52
N SER A 35 -7.62 53.32 -19.54
CA SER A 35 -8.81 54.13 -19.81
C SER A 35 -8.94 54.50 -21.32
N PRO A 36 -9.72 55.53 -21.75
CA PRO A 36 -10.95 55.42 -22.53
C PRO A 36 -10.85 56.04 -23.96
N ASP A 37 -11.88 55.88 -24.82
CA ASP A 37 -12.41 56.97 -25.68
C ASP A 37 -13.64 56.57 -26.54
N ASP A 38 -14.62 57.48 -26.53
CA ASP A 38 -15.62 57.93 -27.55
C ASP A 38 -16.17 56.94 -28.60
N GLY A 39 -17.48 56.73 -28.75
CA GLY A 39 -18.54 57.69 -29.12
C GLY A 39 -19.57 56.97 -30.05
N PRO A 40 -20.72 57.59 -30.42
CA PRO A 40 -22.05 57.03 -30.14
C PRO A 40 -22.81 56.44 -31.35
N GLU A 41 -23.78 55.55 -31.09
CA GLU A 41 -25.02 55.51 -31.89
C GLU A 41 -26.19 54.88 -31.12
N ALA A 42 -27.35 55.54 -31.21
CA ALA A 42 -28.58 55.21 -30.52
C ALA A 42 -29.38 54.15 -31.28
N THR A 43 -30.05 53.22 -30.58
CA THR A 43 -31.40 52.77 -30.97
C THR A 43 -32.08 51.93 -29.87
N SER A 44 -33.25 52.43 -29.47
CA SER A 44 -34.46 51.72 -29.00
C SER A 44 -34.35 50.56 -27.99
N SER A 45 -34.85 50.87 -26.79
CA SER A 45 -35.33 49.96 -25.74
C SER A 45 -36.35 48.91 -26.23
N PRO A 46 -36.30 47.70 -25.65
CA PRO A 46 -37.51 47.12 -25.06
C PRO A 46 -37.30 46.71 -23.59
N ALA A 47 -38.42 46.64 -22.86
CA ALA A 47 -38.55 46.57 -21.41
C ALA A 47 -37.78 45.42 -20.72
N PRO A 48 -37.31 45.62 -19.46
CA PRO A 48 -36.69 44.55 -18.70
C PRO A 48 -37.74 43.50 -18.30
N ALA A 49 -37.53 42.27 -18.76
CA ALA A 49 -38.16 41.09 -18.17
C ALA A 49 -37.69 40.98 -16.71
N SER A 50 -38.64 40.85 -15.78
CA SER A 50 -38.37 40.66 -14.36
C SER A 50 -37.41 39.49 -14.14
N THR A 51 -36.18 39.80 -13.75
CA THR A 51 -35.25 38.83 -13.17
C THR A 51 -35.86 38.37 -11.84
N VAL A 52 -36.41 37.15 -11.81
CA VAL A 52 -36.70 36.48 -10.55
C VAL A 52 -35.36 36.24 -9.88
N GLN A 53 -34.99 37.10 -8.94
CA GLN A 53 -33.89 36.83 -8.02
C GLN A 53 -34.23 35.52 -7.30
N PRO A 54 -33.37 34.49 -7.33
CA PRO A 54 -33.50 33.40 -6.38
C PRO A 54 -33.38 34.01 -4.98
N GLU A 55 -34.40 33.80 -4.15
CA GLU A 55 -34.39 34.18 -2.74
C GLU A 55 -33.06 33.72 -2.13
N PRO A 56 -32.32 34.59 -1.40
CA PRO A 56 -31.14 34.17 -0.68
C PRO A 56 -31.59 33.11 0.33
N VAL A 57 -31.19 31.86 0.13
CA VAL A 57 -31.36 30.81 1.12
C VAL A 57 -30.63 31.31 2.37
N ALA A 58 -31.41 31.66 3.41
CA ALA A 58 -30.85 32.16 4.64
C ALA A 58 -29.81 31.16 5.16
N PRO A 59 -28.61 31.61 5.54
CA PRO A 59 -27.59 30.71 6.08
C PRO A 59 -28.17 30.00 7.30
N SER A 60 -28.06 28.67 7.33
CA SER A 60 -28.49 27.84 8.45
C SER A 60 -27.87 28.36 9.74
N THR A 61 -28.68 28.46 10.80
CA THR A 61 -28.14 28.83 12.11
C THR A 61 -27.35 27.66 12.69
N LEU A 62 -26.30 27.95 13.46
CA LEU A 62 -25.47 26.93 14.13
C LEU A 62 -26.29 26.03 15.10
N ALA A 63 -27.44 26.54 15.57
CA ALA A 63 -28.41 25.77 16.35
C ALA A 63 -29.23 24.78 15.50
N GLN A 64 -29.63 25.17 14.28
CA GLN A 64 -30.24 24.27 13.28
C GLN A 64 -29.27 23.16 12.88
N GLU A 65 -28.02 23.50 12.57
CA GLU A 65 -26.99 22.52 12.19
C GLU A 65 -26.74 21.50 13.32
N ARG A 66 -26.66 21.97 14.58
CA ARG A 66 -26.61 21.08 15.76
C ARG A 66 -27.88 20.25 15.94
N GLY A 67 -29.05 20.78 15.56
CA GLY A 67 -30.33 20.07 15.56
C GLY A 67 -30.36 18.93 14.53
N HIS A 68 -29.88 19.17 13.31
CA HIS A 68 -29.76 18.14 12.26
C HIS A 68 -28.76 17.05 12.63
N ALA A 69 -27.60 17.41 13.22
CA ALA A 69 -26.64 16.44 13.73
C ALA A 69 -27.21 15.55 14.86
N ARG A 70 -28.25 16.02 15.56
CA ARG A 70 -28.97 15.28 16.62
C ARG A 70 -30.28 14.66 16.15
N SER A 71 -30.66 14.86 14.89
CA SER A 71 -31.86 14.27 14.31
C SER A 71 -31.75 12.75 14.33
N ARG A 72 -32.79 12.11 14.88
CA ARG A 72 -32.91 10.65 14.89
C ARG A 72 -33.37 10.09 13.55
N ASP A 73 -33.89 10.92 12.66
CA ASP A 73 -34.40 10.52 11.34
C ASP A 73 -33.25 10.55 10.33
N PHE A 74 -32.61 9.39 10.15
CA PHE A 74 -31.58 9.19 9.13
C PHE A 74 -31.54 7.72 8.67
N ASN A 75 -31.01 7.47 7.48
CA ASN A 75 -30.84 6.13 6.94
C ASN A 75 -29.77 5.38 7.75
N ARG A 76 -30.16 4.27 8.39
CA ARG A 76 -29.28 3.48 9.27
C ARG A 76 -28.45 2.45 8.53
N HIS A 77 -28.92 2.01 7.37
CA HIS A 77 -28.31 0.91 6.64
C HIS A 77 -27.67 1.47 5.39
N GLY A 78 -26.54 0.90 4.99
CA GLY A 78 -25.90 1.22 3.73
C GLY A 78 -25.24 0.00 3.12
N ILE A 79 -25.16 -0.01 1.81
CA ILE A 79 -24.34 -0.97 1.06
C ILE A 79 -23.41 -0.17 0.15
N GLY A 80 -22.21 -0.68 -0.04
CA GLY A 80 -21.22 0.01 -0.84
C GLY A 80 -20.15 -0.89 -1.42
N ALA A 81 -19.41 -0.31 -2.36
CA ALA A 81 -18.19 -0.87 -2.89
C ALA A 81 -17.02 0.01 -2.44
N ARG A 82 -15.94 -0.63 -1.98
CA ARG A 82 -14.71 0.02 -1.56
C ARG A 82 -13.56 -0.46 -2.41
N GLY A 83 -12.60 0.41 -2.66
CA GLY A 83 -11.36 0.03 -3.32
C GLY A 83 -10.26 1.06 -3.15
N GLY A 84 -9.04 0.63 -3.41
CA GLY A 84 -7.88 1.49 -3.25
C GLY A 84 -6.57 0.75 -3.43
N ILE A 85 -5.52 1.40 -2.94
CA ILE A 85 -4.13 1.00 -3.06
C ILE A 85 -3.59 0.61 -1.69
N VAL A 86 -2.76 -0.43 -1.64
CA VAL A 86 -2.09 -0.91 -0.43
C VAL A 86 -0.58 -0.74 -0.60
N VAL A 87 0.04 -0.15 0.41
CA VAL A 87 1.49 0.05 0.51
C VAL A 87 1.95 -0.63 1.78
N ILE A 88 2.32 -1.90 1.68
CA ILE A 88 3.03 -2.62 2.74
C ILE A 88 4.51 -2.15 2.74
N PRO A 89 5.00 -1.59 3.86
CA PRO A 89 6.41 -1.29 4.00
C PRO A 89 7.26 -2.57 4.05
N SER A 90 8.46 -2.52 3.49
CA SER A 90 9.41 -3.64 3.48
C SER A 90 9.78 -4.14 4.87
N TRP A 91 9.81 -3.28 5.89
CA TRP A 91 10.15 -3.66 7.26
C TRP A 91 9.06 -4.49 7.96
N ILE A 92 7.81 -4.46 7.50
CA ILE A 92 6.74 -5.35 8.01
C ILE A 92 6.94 -6.75 7.43
N LEU A 93 7.21 -6.81 6.13
CA LEU A 93 7.56 -8.06 5.44
C LEU A 93 8.87 -8.64 5.98
N SER A 94 9.82 -7.81 6.40
CA SER A 94 11.12 -8.27 6.91
C SER A 94 11.04 -9.06 8.23
N ARG A 95 9.86 -9.13 8.87
CA ARG A 95 9.62 -10.02 10.02
C ARG A 95 9.20 -11.43 9.60
N TYR A 96 8.74 -11.58 8.37
CA TYR A 96 8.31 -12.85 7.76
C TYR A 96 9.27 -13.30 6.66
N LEU A 97 10.12 -12.40 6.18
CA LEU A 97 11.13 -12.56 5.15
C LEU A 97 12.44 -12.02 5.72
N ASP A 98 13.50 -12.82 5.78
CA ASP A 98 14.70 -12.50 6.56
C ASP A 98 15.63 -11.46 5.86
N THR A 99 15.08 -10.37 5.32
CA THR A 99 15.74 -9.62 4.22
C THR A 99 15.49 -8.09 4.21
N HIS A 100 16.30 -7.36 3.42
CA HIS A 100 16.19 -5.92 3.16
C HIS A 100 15.56 -5.63 1.76
N GLY A 101 14.33 -5.06 1.70
CA GLY A 101 13.65 -4.51 0.49
C GLY A 101 12.19 -5.02 0.32
N ASN A 102 11.17 -4.42 -0.31
CA ASN A 102 10.86 -3.05 -0.80
C ASN A 102 9.35 -2.77 -0.67
N ALA A 103 8.97 -1.49 -0.61
CA ALA A 103 7.59 -1.03 -0.37
C ALA A 103 6.63 -1.38 -1.52
N LEU A 104 5.38 -1.71 -1.16
CA LEU A 104 4.38 -2.32 -2.04
C LEU A 104 3.63 -1.38 -3.00
N CYS A 105 4.09 -0.14 -3.24
CA CYS A 105 3.67 0.71 -4.37
C CYS A 105 4.69 1.83 -4.60
N ARG A 106 5.05 2.11 -5.87
CA ARG A 106 5.73 3.36 -6.24
C ARG A 106 5.45 3.78 -7.68
N GLY A 107 5.24 5.08 -7.88
CA GLY A 107 5.31 5.73 -9.19
C GLY A 107 6.74 6.18 -9.52
N ASP A 108 6.94 6.73 -10.72
CA ASP A 108 8.24 6.91 -11.39
C ASP A 108 9.31 7.71 -10.60
N ASN A 109 8.95 8.44 -9.55
CA ASN A 109 9.85 9.30 -8.79
C ASN A 109 10.18 8.74 -7.41
N VAL A 110 11.35 8.11 -7.31
CA VAL A 110 11.94 7.64 -6.07
C VAL A 110 12.93 8.69 -5.54
N GLY A 111 12.62 9.38 -4.44
CA GLY A 111 13.60 10.24 -3.77
C GLY A 111 14.78 9.46 -3.17
N ASP A 112 15.96 10.08 -3.18
CA ASP A 112 17.29 9.49 -2.88
C ASP A 112 17.38 8.79 -1.51
N PHE A 113 16.68 9.32 -0.50
CA PHE A 113 16.60 8.74 0.85
C PHE A 113 16.22 7.26 0.89
N ALA A 114 15.37 6.82 -0.05
CA ALA A 114 14.94 5.43 -0.12
C ALA A 114 16.00 4.54 -0.77
N ALA A 115 16.67 5.02 -1.82
CA ALA A 115 17.70 4.28 -2.54
C ALA A 115 18.91 3.98 -1.64
N ASP A 116 19.34 4.97 -0.84
CA ASP A 116 20.48 4.86 0.10
C ASP A 116 20.25 3.84 1.22
N ARG A 117 18.99 3.47 1.49
CA ARG A 117 18.61 2.46 2.50
C ARG A 117 18.42 1.08 1.89
N GLY A 118 18.90 0.87 0.66
CA GLY A 118 18.81 -0.39 -0.06
C GLY A 118 17.42 -0.64 -0.66
N LEU A 119 16.61 0.41 -0.86
CA LEU A 119 15.30 0.24 -1.47
C LEU A 119 15.40 0.24 -3.00
N LEU A 120 15.17 -0.92 -3.62
CA LEU A 120 15.21 -1.11 -5.07
C LEU A 120 13.87 -0.71 -5.71
N LYS A 121 13.95 -0.24 -6.96
CA LYS A 121 12.81 0.16 -7.79
C LYS A 121 11.99 -1.09 -8.16
N THR A 122 10.66 -1.07 -7.99
CA THR A 122 9.78 -2.21 -8.28
C THR A 122 8.49 -1.75 -8.98
N GLN A 123 8.14 -2.34 -10.13
CA GLN A 123 6.92 -2.03 -10.89
C GLN A 123 5.69 -2.82 -10.40
N GLY A 124 4.68 -2.15 -9.86
CA GLY A 124 3.38 -2.76 -9.53
C GLY A 124 2.66 -2.05 -8.39
N CYS A 125 1.33 -1.96 -8.46
CA CYS A 125 0.49 -1.46 -7.39
C CYS A 125 -0.34 -2.58 -6.77
N ASN A 126 -0.21 -2.73 -5.47
CA ASN A 126 -1.10 -3.59 -4.70
C ASN A 126 -2.41 -2.86 -4.49
N PHE A 127 -3.51 -3.56 -4.72
CA PHE A 127 -4.83 -2.97 -4.64
C PHE A 127 -5.74 -3.81 -3.77
N TYR A 128 -6.80 -3.18 -3.30
CA TYR A 128 -7.89 -3.87 -2.65
C TYR A 128 -9.20 -3.43 -3.29
N VAL A 129 -10.14 -4.35 -3.35
CA VAL A 129 -11.53 -4.12 -3.75
C VAL A 129 -12.44 -4.93 -2.83
N GLY A 130 -13.63 -4.44 -2.53
CA GLY A 130 -14.55 -5.17 -1.68
C GLY A 130 -15.93 -4.57 -1.61
N ALA A 131 -16.82 -5.33 -0.97
CA ALA A 131 -18.16 -4.90 -0.63
C ALA A 131 -18.22 -4.60 0.86
N GLU A 132 -18.93 -3.54 1.22
CA GLU A 132 -19.16 -3.16 2.61
C GLU A 132 -20.66 -3.00 2.87
N TYR A 133 -21.06 -3.41 4.07
CA TYR A 133 -22.35 -3.06 4.62
C TYR A 133 -22.11 -2.11 5.79
N ILE A 134 -22.87 -1.02 5.84
CA ILE A 134 -22.73 0.01 6.87
C ILE A 134 -23.97 -0.01 7.74
N TYR A 135 -23.78 -0.21 9.03
CA TYR A 135 -24.79 0.05 10.04
C TYR A 135 -24.42 1.30 10.84
N ARG A 136 -25.14 2.39 10.58
CA ARG A 136 -25.00 3.68 11.27
C ARG A 136 -25.74 3.61 12.60
N GLN A 137 -25.09 3.06 13.63
CA GLN A 137 -25.66 2.97 14.98
C GLN A 137 -26.07 4.36 15.51
N SER A 138 -25.30 5.37 15.15
CA SER A 138 -25.64 6.79 15.32
C SER A 138 -25.04 7.61 14.18
N ARG A 139 -25.33 8.91 14.08
CA ARG A 139 -24.67 9.79 13.09
C ARG A 139 -23.14 9.92 13.31
N ILE A 140 -22.66 9.54 14.49
CA ILE A 140 -21.25 9.63 14.88
C ILE A 140 -20.56 8.26 14.98
N LEU A 141 -21.28 7.14 14.79
CA LEU A 141 -20.71 5.80 14.94
C LEU A 141 -21.29 4.85 13.90
N ASP A 142 -20.40 4.30 13.09
CA ASP A 142 -20.69 3.26 12.12
C ASP A 142 -20.06 1.93 12.52
N ILE A 143 -20.78 0.85 12.26
CA ILE A 143 -20.26 -0.52 12.27
C ILE A 143 -20.26 -1.01 10.83
N VAL A 144 -19.09 -1.39 10.32
CA VAL A 144 -18.87 -1.68 8.91
C VAL A 144 -18.28 -3.08 8.74
N PRO A 145 -19.10 -4.14 8.67
CA PRO A 145 -18.66 -5.41 8.14
C PRO A 145 -18.35 -5.29 6.65
N ALA A 146 -17.22 -5.87 6.23
CA ALA A 146 -16.78 -5.86 4.86
C ALA A 146 -16.12 -7.18 4.47
N ILE A 147 -16.32 -7.56 3.21
CA ILE A 147 -15.60 -8.63 2.53
C ILE A 147 -14.82 -8.03 1.37
N GLY A 148 -13.57 -8.42 1.20
CA GLY A 148 -12.73 -7.86 0.15
C GLY A 148 -11.71 -8.84 -0.39
N TYR A 149 -11.19 -8.51 -1.56
CA TYR A 149 -10.02 -9.12 -2.15
C TYR A 149 -8.90 -8.09 -2.17
N MET A 150 -7.72 -8.50 -1.73
CA MET A 150 -6.52 -7.69 -1.72
C MET A 150 -5.42 -8.45 -2.45
N ARG A 151 -4.87 -7.82 -3.48
CA ARG A 151 -3.74 -8.36 -4.23
C ARG A 151 -2.45 -7.83 -3.62
N LEU A 152 -1.60 -8.72 -3.12
CA LEU A 152 -0.27 -8.47 -2.56
C LEU A 152 0.81 -9.15 -3.42
N HIS A 153 0.96 -8.67 -4.64
CA HIS A 153 2.04 -9.09 -5.53
C HIS A 153 3.18 -8.08 -5.43
N THR A 154 4.40 -8.57 -5.22
CA THR A 154 5.59 -7.76 -5.45
C THR A 154 6.27 -8.22 -6.72
N PRO A 155 7.02 -7.33 -7.39
CA PRO A 155 7.97 -7.77 -8.39
C PRO A 155 8.95 -8.75 -7.79
N ASP A 156 9.41 -9.64 -8.66
CA ASP A 156 10.48 -10.55 -8.32
C ASP A 156 11.74 -9.72 -8.07
N ALA A 157 12.54 -10.12 -7.09
CA ALA A 157 13.76 -9.41 -6.72
C ALA A 157 14.78 -10.35 -6.09
N MET A 158 16.04 -9.89 -6.01
CA MET A 158 17.07 -10.56 -5.22
C MET A 158 17.06 -10.01 -3.80
N TRP A 159 16.83 -10.90 -2.84
CA TRP A 159 16.66 -10.53 -1.44
C TRP A 159 17.84 -11.06 -0.64
N LEU A 160 18.62 -10.14 -0.04
CA LEU A 160 19.75 -10.49 0.82
C LEU A 160 19.25 -10.98 2.17
N ASP A 161 19.55 -12.22 2.52
CA ASP A 161 19.44 -12.70 3.90
C ASP A 161 20.58 -12.08 4.72
N LYS A 162 20.23 -11.30 5.76
CA LYS A 162 21.23 -10.58 6.57
C LYS A 162 22.19 -11.53 7.28
N GLY A 163 21.69 -12.67 7.74
CA GLY A 163 22.49 -13.68 8.44
C GLY A 163 23.48 -14.34 7.49
N GLN A 164 22.99 -14.77 6.32
CA GLN A 164 23.86 -15.40 5.33
C GLN A 164 24.85 -14.41 4.73
N ALA A 165 24.44 -13.19 4.40
CA ALA A 165 25.32 -12.18 3.84
C ALA A 165 26.48 -11.86 4.80
N ALA A 166 26.19 -11.65 6.10
CA ALA A 166 27.22 -11.38 7.11
C ALA A 166 28.16 -12.57 7.34
N LEU A 167 27.63 -13.81 7.32
CA LEU A 167 28.46 -15.02 7.43
C LEU A 167 29.37 -15.19 6.22
N LYS A 168 28.87 -14.94 5.01
CA LYS A 168 29.66 -15.03 3.77
C LYS A 168 30.74 -13.95 3.74
N GLU A 169 30.41 -12.73 4.13
CA GLU A 169 31.37 -11.63 4.26
C GLU A 169 32.47 -11.96 5.28
N ALA A 170 32.11 -12.52 6.44
CA ALA A 170 33.07 -12.98 7.45
C ALA A 170 33.97 -14.13 6.96
N GLN A 171 33.53 -14.91 5.97
CA GLN A 171 34.30 -15.96 5.31
C GLN A 171 35.17 -15.44 4.15
N GLY A 172 35.17 -14.13 3.89
CA GLY A 172 35.87 -13.52 2.75
C GLY A 172 35.20 -13.81 1.40
N LEU A 173 33.94 -14.23 1.41
CA LEU A 173 33.14 -14.48 0.22
C LEU A 173 32.28 -13.26 -0.13
N ASN A 174 31.90 -13.16 -1.40
CA ASN A 174 31.01 -12.09 -1.87
C ASN A 174 29.67 -12.14 -1.11
N ALA A 175 29.30 -11.04 -0.44
CA ALA A 175 28.08 -10.93 0.36
C ALA A 175 26.79 -11.14 -0.46
N ASN A 176 26.80 -10.87 -1.77
CA ASN A 176 25.69 -11.14 -2.68
C ASN A 176 25.39 -12.63 -2.86
N SER A 177 26.32 -13.53 -2.50
CA SER A 177 26.08 -14.97 -2.49
C SER A 177 25.07 -15.43 -1.43
N GLY A 178 24.67 -14.54 -0.50
CA GLY A 178 23.57 -14.76 0.43
C GLY A 178 22.24 -14.18 -0.04
N ALA A 179 22.10 -13.82 -1.32
CA ALA A 179 20.83 -13.35 -1.87
C ALA A 179 20.05 -14.48 -2.53
N ASP A 180 18.73 -14.45 -2.35
CA ASP A 180 17.79 -15.37 -2.98
C ASP A 180 16.91 -14.64 -3.99
N TYR A 181 16.71 -15.24 -5.16
CA TYR A 181 15.63 -14.85 -6.05
C TYR A 181 14.30 -15.11 -5.34
N THR A 182 13.57 -14.04 -5.05
CA THR A 182 12.34 -14.10 -4.28
C THR A 182 11.16 -13.62 -5.12
N GLU A 183 10.15 -14.47 -5.22
CA GLU A 183 8.87 -14.18 -5.83
C GLU A 183 7.80 -14.08 -4.73
N VAL A 184 7.05 -12.98 -4.70
CA VAL A 184 5.93 -12.78 -3.77
C VAL A 184 4.63 -12.67 -4.56
N LYS A 185 3.81 -13.72 -4.49
CA LYS A 185 2.43 -13.69 -5.01
C LYS A 185 1.51 -14.08 -3.87
N MET A 186 1.08 -13.09 -3.12
CA MET A 186 0.12 -13.28 -2.05
C MET A 186 -1.18 -12.58 -2.41
N ASP A 187 -2.27 -13.31 -2.39
CA ASP A 187 -3.62 -12.75 -2.54
C ASP A 187 -4.39 -13.00 -1.27
N LEU A 188 -5.21 -12.05 -0.84
CA LEU A 188 -5.95 -12.17 0.40
C LEU A 188 -7.44 -11.95 0.19
N LEU A 189 -8.23 -12.93 0.60
CA LEU A 189 -9.66 -12.73 0.87
C LEU A 189 -9.80 -12.23 2.30
N THR A 190 -10.33 -11.03 2.46
CA THR A 190 -10.48 -10.36 3.77
C THR A 190 -11.93 -10.38 4.20
N VAL A 191 -12.15 -10.69 5.48
CA VAL A 191 -13.44 -10.50 6.16
C VAL A 191 -13.15 -9.71 7.42
N GLN A 192 -13.71 -8.52 7.55
CA GLN A 192 -13.42 -7.62 8.67
C GLN A 192 -14.65 -6.87 9.13
N VAL A 193 -14.59 -6.36 10.36
CA VAL A 193 -15.57 -5.43 10.92
C VAL A 193 -14.82 -4.22 11.44
N ASP A 194 -15.16 -3.04 10.91
CA ASP A 194 -14.60 -1.77 11.33
C ASP A 194 -15.61 -0.97 12.17
N PHE A 195 -15.13 -0.34 13.24
CA PHE A 195 -15.88 0.58 14.09
C PHE A 195 -15.36 1.99 13.84
N ILE A 196 -16.16 2.83 13.20
CA ILE A 196 -15.72 4.16 12.74
C ILE A 196 -16.51 5.23 13.49
N ALA A 197 -15.81 5.99 14.31
CA ALA A 197 -16.35 7.19 14.93
C ALA A 197 -16.21 8.38 13.97
N ARG A 198 -17.21 9.26 13.92
CA ARG A 198 -17.25 10.43 13.04
C ARG A 198 -17.55 11.71 13.82
N ALA A 199 -16.82 12.76 13.47
CA ALA A 199 -17.10 14.14 13.82
C ALA A 199 -17.70 14.83 12.59
N PRO A 200 -19.02 15.11 12.57
CA PRO A 200 -19.61 15.92 11.51
C PRO A 200 -19.07 17.35 11.60
N ILE A 201 -18.62 17.88 10.45
CA ILE A 201 -18.09 19.25 10.31
C ILE A 201 -19.17 20.14 9.68
N VAL A 202 -19.88 19.63 8.68
CA VAL A 202 -20.97 20.34 7.99
C VAL A 202 -22.19 19.43 7.98
N VAL A 203 -23.35 19.94 8.41
CA VAL A 203 -24.62 19.21 8.36
C VAL A 203 -25.72 20.15 7.89
N THR A 204 -26.15 19.97 6.65
CA THR A 204 -27.31 20.61 6.03
C THR A 204 -28.35 19.55 5.65
N ASP A 205 -29.51 19.97 5.14
CA ASP A 205 -30.54 19.03 4.68
C ASP A 205 -30.08 18.18 3.48
N ASP A 206 -29.21 18.73 2.64
CA ASP A 206 -28.73 18.08 1.43
C ASP A 206 -27.34 17.45 1.59
N VAL A 207 -26.52 17.94 2.52
CA VAL A 207 -25.10 17.56 2.61
C VAL A 207 -24.65 17.35 4.05
N GLU A 208 -24.07 16.19 4.33
CA GLU A 208 -23.34 15.90 5.58
C GLU A 208 -21.88 15.59 5.25
N PHE A 209 -20.95 16.40 5.76
CA PHE A 209 -19.52 16.15 5.67
C PHE A 209 -18.95 15.90 7.06
N GLY A 210 -18.15 14.85 7.20
CA GLY A 210 -17.50 14.52 8.46
C GLY A 210 -16.16 13.82 8.28
N ILE A 211 -15.27 14.07 9.23
CA ILE A 211 -14.04 13.31 9.39
C ILE A 211 -14.24 12.25 10.47
N GLY A 212 -13.51 11.16 10.39
CA GLY A 212 -13.66 10.07 11.33
C GLY A 212 -12.38 9.29 11.51
N GLY A 213 -12.36 8.55 12.60
CA GLY A 213 -11.29 7.63 12.96
C GLY A 213 -11.90 6.37 13.55
N GLY A 214 -11.25 5.24 13.32
CA GLY A 214 -11.80 3.96 13.71
C GLY A 214 -10.77 2.86 13.80
N GLY A 215 -11.20 1.74 14.36
CA GLY A 215 -10.42 0.51 14.41
C GLY A 215 -11.27 -0.67 13.97
N GLY A 216 -10.64 -1.70 13.46
CA GLY A 216 -11.32 -2.90 13.00
C GLY A 216 -10.51 -4.17 13.25
N LEU A 217 -11.23 -5.28 13.27
CA LEU A 217 -10.67 -6.60 13.41
C LEU A 217 -11.22 -7.49 12.31
N GLY A 218 -10.38 -8.38 11.81
CA GLY A 218 -10.76 -9.29 10.74
C GLY A 218 -9.79 -10.44 10.56
N LEU A 219 -10.07 -11.24 9.54
CA LEU A 219 -9.26 -12.35 9.10
C LEU A 219 -9.00 -12.20 7.60
N GLY A 220 -7.77 -12.50 7.19
CA GLY A 220 -7.36 -12.60 5.80
C GLY A 220 -6.98 -14.04 5.49
N VAL A 221 -7.68 -14.68 4.56
CA VAL A 221 -7.28 -15.98 4.01
C VAL A 221 -6.26 -15.73 2.92
N VAL A 222 -5.06 -16.27 3.07
CA VAL A 222 -3.93 -16.08 2.15
C VAL A 222 -3.97 -17.15 1.07
N PHE A 223 -3.95 -16.71 -0.18
CA PHE A 223 -3.70 -17.52 -1.36
C PHE A 223 -2.30 -17.21 -1.90
N GLY A 224 -1.69 -18.22 -2.54
CA GLY A 224 -0.33 -18.10 -3.07
C GLY A 224 0.73 -18.28 -1.99
N GLY A 225 1.79 -17.48 -2.02
CA GLY A 225 2.90 -17.54 -1.08
C GLY A 225 4.12 -16.74 -1.50
N VAL A 226 5.24 -17.07 -0.87
CA VAL A 226 6.55 -16.54 -1.20
C VAL A 226 7.42 -17.71 -1.62
N TRP A 227 8.12 -17.57 -2.75
CA TRP A 227 9.05 -18.58 -3.25
C TRP A 227 10.44 -18.01 -3.29
N GLN A 228 11.41 -18.80 -2.88
CA GLN A 228 12.81 -18.43 -2.86
C GLN A 228 13.62 -19.44 -3.67
N THR A 229 14.58 -18.94 -4.45
CA THR A 229 15.56 -19.74 -5.19
C THR A 229 16.94 -19.14 -4.95
N PRO A 230 17.85 -19.85 -4.28
CA PRO A 230 19.13 -19.28 -3.88
C PRO A 230 20.02 -18.93 -5.08
N LEU A 231 20.79 -17.86 -4.95
CA LEU A 231 21.90 -17.60 -5.85
C LEU A 231 23.05 -18.54 -5.49
N THR A 232 23.29 -19.50 -6.37
CA THR A 232 24.39 -20.44 -6.19
C THR A 232 25.72 -19.74 -6.41
N SER A 233 26.70 -20.01 -5.55
CA SER A 233 28.07 -19.56 -5.78
C SER A 233 28.68 -20.28 -6.98
N SER A 234 29.34 -19.56 -7.88
CA SER A 234 30.12 -20.19 -8.95
C SER A 234 31.20 -21.13 -8.35
N PRO A 235 31.49 -22.28 -8.99
CA PRO A 235 32.62 -23.12 -8.62
C PRO A 235 33.91 -22.29 -8.52
N GLY A 236 34.73 -22.56 -7.49
CA GLY A 236 36.01 -21.87 -7.27
C GLY A 236 35.93 -20.54 -6.50
N GLY A 237 34.83 -20.28 -5.79
CA GLY A 237 34.76 -19.15 -4.84
C GLY A 237 34.58 -17.77 -5.49
N GLN A 238 34.28 -17.71 -6.79
CA GLN A 238 34.18 -16.44 -7.55
C GLN A 238 32.81 -15.75 -7.42
N GLY A 239 32.01 -16.12 -6.41
CA GLY A 239 30.69 -15.54 -6.16
C GLY A 239 29.63 -15.87 -7.22
N PRO A 240 28.41 -15.35 -7.07
CA PRO A 240 27.37 -15.44 -8.09
C PRO A 240 27.75 -14.66 -9.35
N ARG A 241 27.26 -15.12 -10.50
CA ARG A 241 27.56 -14.57 -11.83
C ARG A 241 26.28 -14.32 -12.62
N GLY A 242 26.43 -13.59 -13.71
CA GLY A 242 25.35 -13.20 -14.61
C GLY A 242 25.40 -14.01 -15.88
N PHE A 243 24.26 -14.14 -16.53
CA PHE A 243 24.13 -14.79 -17.82
C PHE A 243 23.21 -13.94 -18.69
N ALA A 244 23.77 -13.44 -19.79
CA ALA A 244 23.06 -12.59 -20.74
C ALA A 244 23.51 -12.95 -22.15
N ASP A 245 22.58 -12.93 -23.10
CA ASP A 245 22.86 -13.15 -24.52
C ASP A 245 23.67 -14.44 -24.78
N GLY A 246 23.34 -15.53 -24.06
CA GLY A 246 23.98 -16.84 -24.17
C GLY A 246 25.40 -16.90 -23.60
N THR A 247 25.88 -15.84 -22.95
CA THR A 247 27.25 -15.74 -22.44
C THR A 247 27.26 -15.52 -20.94
N GLU A 248 28.10 -16.29 -20.24
CA GLU A 248 28.38 -16.07 -18.84
C GLU A 248 29.22 -14.81 -18.66
N THR A 249 28.76 -13.90 -17.80
CA THR A 249 29.49 -12.69 -17.44
C THR A 249 30.16 -12.90 -16.10
N ILE A 250 31.49 -13.06 -16.14
CA ILE A 250 32.33 -13.14 -14.94
C ILE A 250 32.25 -11.79 -14.20
N ASP A 251 32.26 -11.83 -12.87
CA ASP A 251 32.27 -10.64 -12.01
C ASP A 251 31.10 -9.65 -12.19
N SER A 252 29.92 -10.13 -12.59
CA SER A 252 28.76 -9.26 -12.81
C SER A 252 27.91 -8.98 -11.57
N CYS A 253 27.90 -9.87 -10.56
CA CYS A 253 27.11 -9.76 -9.33
C CYS A 253 27.98 -9.38 -8.10
N GLN A 254 28.68 -8.26 -8.18
CA GLN A 254 29.73 -7.90 -7.20
C GLN A 254 29.27 -6.88 -6.15
N THR A 255 28.32 -6.02 -6.51
CA THR A 255 27.83 -4.94 -5.66
C THR A 255 26.36 -5.14 -5.32
N ARG A 256 25.88 -4.48 -4.26
CA ARG A 256 24.43 -4.50 -3.94
C ARG A 256 23.58 -3.88 -5.04
N ALA A 257 24.14 -2.98 -5.85
CA ALA A 257 23.44 -2.39 -6.99
C ALA A 257 23.17 -3.43 -8.09
N ASP A 258 24.03 -4.46 -8.22
CA ASP A 258 23.89 -5.50 -9.23
C ASP A 258 22.69 -6.42 -8.97
N LEU A 259 22.24 -6.52 -7.72
CA LEU A 259 21.07 -7.31 -7.31
C LEU A 259 19.75 -6.80 -7.93
N GLY A 260 19.75 -5.56 -8.43
CA GLY A 260 18.62 -5.01 -9.18
C GLY A 260 18.53 -5.45 -10.64
N ASP A 261 19.50 -6.24 -11.14
CA ASP A 261 19.54 -6.73 -12.52
C ASP A 261 19.76 -8.25 -12.54
N PHE A 262 18.72 -9.01 -12.91
CA PHE A 262 18.79 -10.48 -12.92
C PHE A 262 19.65 -11.05 -14.04
N THR A 263 20.04 -10.23 -15.02
CA THR A 263 21.04 -10.63 -16.03
C THR A 263 22.46 -10.55 -15.47
N ARG A 264 22.67 -9.78 -14.40
CA ARG A 264 23.95 -9.65 -13.70
C ARG A 264 24.09 -10.61 -12.53
N CYS A 265 22.99 -10.90 -11.83
CA CYS A 265 22.89 -11.89 -10.77
C CYS A 265 21.92 -12.98 -11.23
N THR A 266 22.39 -13.96 -11.98
CA THR A 266 21.51 -14.96 -12.60
C THR A 266 21.53 -16.25 -11.80
N PRO A 267 20.37 -16.76 -11.32
CA PRO A 267 20.30 -18.08 -10.70
C PRO A 267 20.80 -19.16 -11.65
N ARG A 268 21.59 -20.09 -11.10
CA ARG A 268 22.16 -21.23 -11.81
C ARG A 268 21.83 -22.49 -11.02
N TYR A 269 21.68 -23.61 -11.71
CA TYR A 269 21.57 -24.92 -11.08
C TYR A 269 22.85 -25.28 -10.32
N ASP A 270 22.70 -25.68 -9.05
CA ASP A 270 23.78 -26.24 -8.24
C ASP A 270 23.35 -27.58 -7.62
N PRO A 271 23.98 -28.70 -8.02
CA PRO A 271 23.66 -30.02 -7.50
C PRO A 271 24.00 -30.18 -6.00
N ALA A 272 24.81 -29.29 -5.42
CA ALA A 272 25.10 -29.30 -3.99
C ALA A 272 23.99 -28.66 -3.15
N THR A 273 23.01 -27.99 -3.76
CA THR A 273 21.92 -27.34 -3.04
C THR A 273 20.92 -28.38 -2.52
N SER A 274 20.54 -28.25 -1.25
CA SER A 274 19.55 -29.15 -0.63
C SER A 274 18.21 -29.09 -1.35
N GLY A 275 17.78 -30.24 -1.89
CA GLY A 275 16.57 -30.38 -2.69
C GLY A 275 16.79 -30.21 -4.19
N ALA A 276 18.03 -30.14 -4.67
CA ALA A 276 18.32 -30.14 -6.10
C ALA A 276 17.77 -31.39 -6.78
N ASP A 277 17.20 -31.19 -7.96
CA ASP A 277 16.77 -32.29 -8.82
C ASP A 277 18.02 -33.05 -9.30
N PRO A 278 18.21 -34.33 -8.92
CA PRO A 278 19.39 -35.10 -9.31
C PRO A 278 19.43 -35.43 -10.81
N ASP A 279 18.28 -35.39 -11.49
CA ASP A 279 18.13 -35.75 -12.90
C ASP A 279 18.09 -34.52 -13.82
N PHE A 280 18.35 -33.32 -13.27
CA PHE A 280 18.34 -32.07 -14.02
C PHE A 280 19.30 -32.11 -15.22
N ASP A 281 18.75 -31.97 -16.41
CA ASP A 281 19.47 -31.81 -17.67
C ASP A 281 19.28 -30.39 -18.22
N PRO A 282 20.32 -29.54 -18.20
CA PRO A 282 20.20 -28.17 -18.69
C PRO A 282 19.90 -28.07 -20.20
N GLN A 283 19.99 -29.16 -20.96
CA GLN A 283 19.59 -29.21 -22.37
C GLN A 283 18.10 -29.55 -22.56
N ALA A 284 17.49 -30.27 -21.62
CA ALA A 284 16.10 -30.72 -21.71
C ALA A 284 15.16 -29.86 -20.85
N ASP A 285 15.61 -29.39 -19.69
CA ASP A 285 14.74 -28.82 -18.65
C ASP A 285 14.69 -27.29 -18.66
N LEU A 286 15.65 -26.63 -19.31
CA LEU A 286 15.69 -25.17 -19.42
C LEU A 286 14.91 -24.67 -20.64
N SER A 287 14.16 -23.58 -20.45
CA SER A 287 13.46 -22.93 -21.57
C SER A 287 14.39 -22.36 -22.64
N GLU A 288 15.59 -21.95 -22.25
CA GLU A 288 16.71 -21.62 -23.15
C GLU A 288 17.93 -22.49 -22.75
N PRO A 289 18.10 -23.65 -23.42
CA PRO A 289 19.18 -24.58 -23.14
C PRO A 289 20.56 -23.93 -23.13
N ASN A 290 21.30 -24.12 -22.05
CA ASN A 290 22.69 -23.67 -21.93
C ASN A 290 23.48 -24.63 -21.06
N ALA A 291 24.69 -25.02 -21.49
CA ALA A 291 25.49 -26.06 -20.83
C ALA A 291 25.88 -25.70 -19.39
N GLN A 292 25.80 -24.43 -19.02
CA GLN A 292 26.17 -23.91 -17.72
C GLN A 292 25.04 -23.97 -16.68
N GLY A 293 23.79 -24.23 -17.10
CA GLY A 293 22.65 -24.41 -16.19
C GLY A 293 22.06 -23.11 -15.62
N TYR A 294 22.21 -21.97 -16.30
CA TYR A 294 21.60 -20.70 -15.88
C TYR A 294 20.11 -20.66 -16.25
N ALA A 295 19.30 -20.14 -15.34
CA ALA A 295 17.91 -19.82 -15.65
C ALA A 295 17.85 -18.65 -16.65
N ARG A 296 16.86 -18.67 -17.54
CA ARG A 296 16.58 -17.54 -18.43
C ARG A 296 16.08 -16.36 -17.62
N CYS A 297 16.84 -15.27 -17.58
CA CYS A 297 16.45 -14.04 -16.89
C CYS A 297 16.50 -12.83 -17.82
N GLY A 298 15.49 -11.95 -17.68
CA GLY A 298 15.51 -10.60 -18.24
C GLY A 298 15.82 -9.58 -17.16
N LYS A 299 15.65 -8.30 -17.47
CA LYS A 299 15.87 -7.21 -16.50
C LYS A 299 14.94 -7.28 -15.28
N ASP A 300 13.71 -7.74 -15.48
CA ASP A 300 12.64 -7.61 -14.48
C ASP A 300 12.14 -8.94 -13.89
N LYS A 301 12.56 -10.09 -14.42
CA LYS A 301 12.26 -11.42 -13.84
C LYS A 301 13.10 -12.54 -14.46
N CYS A 302 13.11 -13.68 -13.79
CA CYS A 302 13.59 -14.96 -14.29
C CYS A 302 12.43 -15.89 -14.70
N SER A 303 12.73 -16.88 -15.54
CA SER A 303 11.79 -17.93 -15.93
C SER A 303 11.44 -18.80 -14.72
N VAL A 304 10.18 -18.76 -14.31
CA VAL A 304 9.69 -19.60 -13.19
C VAL A 304 9.81 -21.09 -13.52
N ALA A 305 9.64 -21.47 -14.80
CA ALA A 305 9.79 -22.85 -15.23
C ALA A 305 11.23 -23.35 -15.00
N ASP A 306 12.23 -22.56 -15.42
CA ASP A 306 13.64 -22.88 -15.25
C ASP A 306 14.01 -22.97 -13.76
N LEU A 307 13.55 -22.00 -12.96
CA LEU A 307 13.80 -22.01 -11.51
C LEU A 307 13.12 -23.19 -10.80
N SER A 308 11.95 -23.60 -11.27
CA SER A 308 11.25 -24.79 -10.76
C SER A 308 11.95 -26.09 -11.16
N ALA A 309 12.53 -26.15 -12.36
CA ALA A 309 13.29 -27.30 -12.84
C ALA A 309 14.54 -27.60 -12.00
N PHE A 310 15.09 -26.61 -11.30
CA PHE A 310 16.21 -26.84 -10.38
C PHE A 310 15.87 -27.76 -9.19
N GLY A 311 14.59 -27.95 -8.87
CA GLY A 311 14.11 -28.81 -7.78
C GLY A 311 14.16 -28.18 -6.38
N TYR A 312 15.07 -27.23 -6.13
CA TYR A 312 15.24 -26.61 -4.80
C TYR A 312 14.53 -25.27 -4.61
N ARG A 313 13.60 -24.91 -5.52
CA ARG A 313 12.76 -23.73 -5.34
C ARG A 313 11.80 -23.95 -4.16
N LYS A 314 12.02 -23.27 -3.05
CA LYS A 314 11.27 -23.47 -1.80
C LYS A 314 10.15 -22.45 -1.66
N LYS A 315 8.96 -22.94 -1.32
CA LYS A 315 7.89 -22.08 -0.82
C LYS A 315 8.15 -21.81 0.66
N ASN A 316 8.03 -20.56 1.08
CA ASN A 316 8.13 -20.20 2.49
C ASN A 316 6.85 -20.68 3.21
N ASP A 317 7.02 -21.70 4.05
CA ASP A 317 5.94 -22.30 4.85
C ASP A 317 5.58 -21.47 6.09
N SER A 318 6.33 -20.41 6.37
CA SER A 318 6.10 -19.53 7.54
C SER A 318 4.93 -18.56 7.34
N VAL A 319 4.39 -18.45 6.12
CA VAL A 319 3.20 -17.63 5.85
C VAL A 319 1.96 -18.45 6.24
N PRO A 320 1.27 -18.10 7.34
CA PRO A 320 0.09 -18.86 7.76
C PRO A 320 -1.03 -18.70 6.74
N PRO A 321 -1.88 -19.73 6.55
CA PRO A 321 -3.00 -19.69 5.60
C PRO A 321 -4.06 -18.65 5.99
N VAL A 322 -4.09 -18.24 7.26
CA VAL A 322 -4.98 -17.21 7.78
C VAL A 322 -4.15 -16.23 8.60
N ILE A 323 -4.23 -14.94 8.26
CA ILE A 323 -3.62 -13.85 9.02
C ILE A 323 -4.68 -13.02 9.75
N PRO A 324 -4.42 -12.60 10.99
CA PRO A 324 -5.28 -11.62 11.64
C PRO A 324 -5.12 -10.25 10.96
N ILE A 325 -6.23 -9.54 10.79
CA ILE A 325 -6.26 -8.16 10.31
C ILE A 325 -6.62 -7.29 11.50
N VAL A 326 -5.70 -6.40 11.88
CA VAL A 326 -5.97 -5.29 12.79
C VAL A 326 -5.92 -4.03 11.95
N ASN A 327 -7.03 -3.31 11.90
CA ASN A 327 -7.17 -2.10 11.09
C ASN A 327 -7.24 -0.88 12.00
N LEU A 328 -6.52 0.17 11.65
CA LEU A 328 -6.65 1.52 12.18
C LEU A 328 -6.92 2.45 11.00
N ALA A 329 -8.08 3.12 11.01
CA ALA A 329 -8.57 3.88 9.86
C ALA A 329 -8.79 5.35 10.23
N LEU A 330 -8.43 6.23 9.31
CA LEU A 330 -8.89 7.60 9.22
C LEU A 330 -9.79 7.72 7.99
N SER A 331 -10.90 8.45 8.10
CA SER A 331 -11.81 8.64 6.99
C SER A 331 -12.34 10.06 6.88
N ALA A 332 -12.65 10.47 5.65
CA ALA A 332 -13.47 11.64 5.37
C ALA A 332 -14.68 11.17 4.56
N ARG A 333 -15.89 11.58 4.93
CA ARG A 333 -17.11 11.17 4.25
C ARG A 333 -17.97 12.38 3.89
N LEU A 334 -18.48 12.35 2.66
CA LEU A 334 -19.55 13.20 2.17
C LEU A 334 -20.81 12.36 1.99
N ILE A 335 -21.93 12.77 2.56
CA ILE A 335 -23.24 12.15 2.36
C ILE A 335 -24.17 13.18 1.71
N ILE A 336 -24.77 12.81 0.59
CA ILE A 336 -25.70 13.63 -0.19
C ILE A 336 -27.11 13.11 0.03
N LYS A 337 -28.01 13.99 0.49
CA LYS A 337 -29.42 13.74 0.81
C LYS A 337 -29.64 12.53 1.71
N ASP A 338 -28.67 12.25 2.57
CA ASP A 338 -28.64 11.08 3.44
C ASP A 338 -28.79 9.74 2.68
N THR A 339 -28.48 9.72 1.37
CA THR A 339 -28.77 8.59 0.47
C THR A 339 -27.51 8.11 -0.24
N PHE A 340 -26.67 9.02 -0.73
CA PHE A 340 -25.42 8.65 -1.39
C PHE A 340 -24.23 9.06 -0.54
N GLY A 341 -23.26 8.17 -0.35
CA GLY A 341 -22.05 8.43 0.43
C GLY A 341 -20.79 8.24 -0.39
N ILE A 342 -19.88 9.21 -0.32
CA ILE A 342 -18.51 9.08 -0.81
C ILE A 342 -17.60 9.11 0.41
N THR A 343 -16.85 8.04 0.64
CA THR A 343 -15.88 7.95 1.73
C THR A 343 -14.48 7.89 1.14
N LEU A 344 -13.56 8.69 1.66
CA LEU A 344 -12.12 8.49 1.50
C LEU A 344 -11.60 7.88 2.79
N THR A 345 -10.83 6.81 2.69
CA THR A 345 -10.29 6.10 3.85
C THR A 345 -8.80 5.87 3.64
N GLY A 346 -8.00 6.20 4.65
CA GLY A 346 -6.60 5.85 4.71
C GLY A 346 -6.26 5.34 6.09
N GLY A 347 -5.28 4.44 6.19
CA GLY A 347 -5.02 3.83 7.48
C GLY A 347 -3.86 2.87 7.48
N TRP A 348 -3.78 2.14 8.59
CA TRP A 348 -2.80 1.13 8.87
C TRP A 348 -3.50 -0.21 9.08
N ASN A 349 -3.07 -1.26 8.37
CA ASN A 349 -3.33 -2.67 8.65
C ASN A 349 -2.02 -3.49 8.63
N THR A 350 -1.97 -4.64 7.99
CA THR A 350 -0.70 -5.31 7.63
C THR A 350 0.23 -4.45 6.74
N GLY A 351 -0.20 -3.25 6.31
CA GLY A 351 0.56 -2.18 5.67
C GLY A 351 -0.16 -0.82 5.78
N PHE A 352 0.25 0.18 5.01
CA PHE A 352 -0.55 1.38 4.80
C PHE A 352 -1.57 1.13 3.68
N TYR A 353 -2.77 1.67 3.79
CA TYR A 353 -3.72 1.64 2.67
C TYR A 353 -4.37 3.01 2.49
N PHE A 354 -4.76 3.28 1.25
CA PHE A 354 -5.49 4.48 0.88
C PHE A 354 -6.50 4.13 -0.21
N GLY A 355 -7.72 4.61 -0.07
CA GLY A 355 -8.76 4.39 -1.07
C GLY A 355 -10.04 5.12 -0.76
N GLY A 356 -11.11 4.68 -1.39
CA GLY A 356 -12.42 5.23 -1.15
C GLY A 356 -13.54 4.21 -1.32
N SER A 357 -14.74 4.61 -0.91
CA SER A 357 -15.95 3.83 -1.09
C SER A 357 -17.13 4.68 -1.54
N LEU A 358 -17.98 4.07 -2.37
CA LEU A 358 -19.25 4.62 -2.78
C LEU A 358 -20.36 3.81 -2.10
N ASN A 359 -21.28 4.52 -1.47
CA ASN A 359 -22.29 3.95 -0.59
C ASN A 359 -23.68 4.43 -0.97
N TYR A 360 -24.66 3.54 -0.83
CA TYR A 360 -26.08 3.83 -0.90
C TYR A 360 -26.72 3.53 0.46
N PHE A 361 -27.37 4.52 1.06
CA PHE A 361 -28.00 4.46 2.37
C PHE A 361 -29.52 4.35 2.28
N PHE A 362 -30.11 3.53 3.14
CA PHE A 362 -31.55 3.26 3.21
C PHE A 362 -32.03 2.96 4.65
N GLY A 363 -33.35 2.85 4.81
CA GLY A 363 -33.97 2.36 6.05
C GLY A 363 -34.50 3.42 7.02
N LYS A 364 -34.65 4.69 6.63
CA LYS A 364 -35.36 5.73 7.43
C LYS A 364 -36.71 5.25 7.99
N GLN A 365 -37.48 4.48 7.20
CA GLN A 365 -38.83 4.03 7.53
C GLN A 365 -38.92 3.05 8.72
N PHE A 366 -37.88 2.27 8.99
CA PHE A 366 -37.91 1.27 10.07
C PHE A 366 -37.84 1.89 11.47
N GLN A 367 -37.51 3.18 11.57
CA GLN A 367 -37.40 3.90 12.84
C GLN A 367 -38.75 4.43 13.34
N LYS A 368 -39.69 4.72 12.44
CA LYS A 368 -40.99 5.31 12.80
C LYS A 368 -41.93 4.30 13.47
N HIS A 369 -41.71 3.00 13.28
CA HIS A 369 -42.58 1.93 13.80
C HIS A 369 -42.11 1.28 15.10
N GLY A 370 -40.94 1.63 15.64
CA GLY A 370 -40.43 1.09 16.91
C GLY A 370 -41.04 1.71 18.18
N ARG A 371 -42.10 2.52 18.07
CA ARG A 371 -42.60 3.37 19.17
C ARG A 371 -44.12 3.41 19.33
N THR A 372 -44.83 2.37 18.91
CA THR A 372 -46.26 2.18 19.22
C THR A 372 -46.51 1.05 20.23
N GLY A 373 -45.61 0.87 21.19
CA GLY A 373 -45.89 0.12 22.41
C GLY A 373 -46.29 1.11 23.51
N PRO A 374 -47.45 0.97 24.17
CA PRO A 374 -47.76 1.81 25.32
C PRO A 374 -46.66 1.66 26.37
N ALA A 375 -46.26 2.78 26.98
CA ALA A 375 -45.34 2.78 28.10
C ALA A 375 -45.91 1.85 29.20
N PRO A 376 -45.09 0.99 29.83
CA PRO A 376 -45.55 0.24 30.99
C PRO A 376 -45.91 1.25 32.09
N THR A 377 -47.19 1.32 32.41
CA THR A 377 -47.69 1.98 33.61
C THR A 377 -47.23 1.17 34.81
N ASN A 378 -46.33 1.74 35.60
CA ASN A 378 -46.10 1.29 36.98
C ASN A 378 -47.18 1.86 37.89
#